data_AF-A0AA43QB43-F1
#
_entry.id   AF-A0AA43QB43-F1
#
_cell.length_a   1.000
_cell.length_b   1.000
_cell.length_c   1.000
_cell.angle_alpha   90.00
_cell.angle_beta   90.00
_cell.angle_gamma   90.00
#
_symmetry.space_group_name_H-M   'P 1'
#
loop_
_entity.id
_entity.type
_entity.pdbx_description
1 polymer ?
#
loop_
_entity_poly.entity_id
_entity_poly.type
_entity_poly.pdbx_seq_one_letter_code
_entity_poly.pdbx_strand_id
1 'polypeptide(L)'
;MMLWLTENDLKSFFGEVVRNVAKELKIKEWDWRFNSELLEQIHTENQAVSKKLNEFFTAYRKWHECYVKVTVGKIEENLREEDICELQTQVLVRNSAREALLKELLK
;
A
#
# COMPACT_ATOMS: atom_id res chain seq x y z
N MET A 1 17.00 -5.62 16.89
CA MET A 1 17.20 -5.17 15.50
C MET A 1 15.85 -4.72 14.99
N MET A 2 15.62 -3.40 14.88
CA MET A 2 14.36 -2.88 14.36
C MET A 2 14.40 -3.04 12.83
N LEU A 3 13.58 -3.94 12.28
CA LEU A 3 13.47 -4.20 10.85
C LEU A 3 12.77 -3.00 10.20
N TRP A 4 13.58 -2.01 9.78
CA TRP A 4 13.11 -0.93 8.94
C TRP A 4 12.62 -1.52 7.62
N LEU A 5 11.36 -1.30 7.26
CA LEU A 5 10.87 -1.61 5.91
C LEU A 5 11.70 -0.78 4.93
N THR A 6 12.57 -1.44 4.16
CA THR A 6 13.33 -0.80 3.09
C THR A 6 12.42 -0.48 1.91
N GLU A 7 12.86 0.40 1.00
CA GLU A 7 12.14 0.62 -0.26
C GLU A 7 11.97 -0.68 -1.08
N ASN A 8 12.91 -1.62 -0.94
CA ASN A 8 12.82 -2.93 -1.56
C ASN A 8 11.70 -3.77 -0.93
N ASP A 9 11.52 -3.72 0.39
CA ASP A 9 10.40 -4.41 1.06
C ASP A 9 9.06 -3.82 0.63
N LEU A 10 8.98 -2.49 0.48
CA LEU A 10 7.79 -1.81 -0.01
C LEU A 10 7.46 -2.22 -1.45
N LYS A 11 8.48 -2.35 -2.31
CA LYS A 11 8.32 -2.81 -3.69
C LYS A 11 7.85 -4.26 -3.77
N SER A 12 8.44 -5.15 -2.96
CA SER A 12 8.01 -6.55 -2.84
C SER A 12 6.56 -6.65 -2.38
N PHE A 13 6.21 -5.93 -1.32
CA PHE A 13 4.84 -5.87 -0.79
C PHE A 13 3.83 -5.39 -1.84
N PHE A 14 4.11 -4.28 -2.53
CA PHE A 14 3.22 -3.81 -3.60
C PHE A 14 3.10 -4.82 -4.74
N GLY A 15 4.18 -5.51 -5.09
CA GLY A 15 4.13 -6.59 -6.07
C GLY A 15 3.19 -7.73 -5.68
N GLU A 16 3.26 -8.16 -4.42
CA GLU A 16 2.34 -9.17 -3.87
C GLU A 16 0.88 -8.70 -3.89
N VAL A 17 0.62 -7.44 -3.53
CA VAL A 17 -0.73 -6.87 -3.57
C VAL A 17 -1.28 -6.85 -5.00
N VAL A 18 -0.48 -6.42 -5.99
CA VAL A 18 -0.88 -6.46 -7.41
C VAL A 18 -1.25 -7.87 -7.83
N ARG A 19 -0.42 -8.86 -7.49
CA ARG A 19 -0.68 -10.28 -7.82
C ARG A 19 -1.95 -10.80 -7.16
N ASN A 20 -2.18 -10.46 -5.89
CA ASN A 20 -3.39 -10.86 -5.18
C ASN A 20 -4.64 -10.22 -5.80
N VAL A 21 -4.59 -8.93 -6.13
CA VAL A 21 -5.71 -8.25 -6.81
C VAL A 21 -5.99 -8.88 -8.19
N ALA A 22 -4.95 -9.15 -8.97
CA ALA A 22 -5.12 -9.80 -10.28
C ALA A 22 -5.73 -11.20 -10.16
N LYS A 23 -5.31 -11.97 -9.15
CA LYS A 23 -5.88 -13.28 -8.83
C LYS A 23 -7.35 -13.17 -8.46
N GLU A 24 -7.74 -12.23 -7.59
CA GLU A 24 -9.13 -12.03 -7.19
C GLU A 24 -10.02 -11.59 -8.36
N LEU A 25 -9.50 -10.75 -9.26
CA LEU A 25 -10.18 -10.38 -10.50
C LEU A 25 -10.22 -11.50 -11.55
N LYS A 26 -9.57 -12.65 -11.29
CA LYS A 26 -9.48 -13.81 -12.20
C LYS A 26 -8.82 -13.46 -13.55
N ILE A 27 -7.89 -12.52 -13.55
CA ILE A 27 -7.05 -12.21 -14.71
C ILE A 27 -6.30 -13.48 -15.14
N LYS A 28 -6.31 -13.77 -16.44
CA LYS A 28 -5.64 -14.97 -16.97
C LYS A 28 -4.12 -14.84 -16.93
N GLU A 29 -3.46 -15.96 -16.59
CA GLU A 29 -1.99 -16.06 -16.57
C GLU A 29 -1.33 -15.03 -15.65
N TRP A 30 -2.04 -14.61 -14.60
CA TRP A 30 -1.58 -13.55 -13.69
C TRP A 30 -0.25 -13.91 -12.99
N ASP A 31 0.04 -15.20 -12.86
CA ASP A 31 1.25 -15.75 -12.24
C ASP A 31 2.51 -15.56 -13.09
N TRP A 32 2.37 -15.55 -14.43
CA TRP A 32 3.46 -15.40 -15.40
C TRP A 32 3.74 -13.95 -15.81
N ARG A 33 2.83 -13.03 -15.51
CA ARG A 33 2.93 -11.62 -15.91
C ARG A 33 3.78 -10.79 -14.96
N PHE A 34 4.40 -9.74 -15.52
CA PHE A 34 5.05 -8.69 -14.74
C PHE A 34 4.01 -7.82 -14.03
N ASN A 35 4.38 -7.24 -12.88
CA ASN A 35 3.46 -6.38 -12.12
C ASN A 35 2.96 -5.17 -12.93
N SER A 36 3.78 -4.63 -13.85
CA SER A 36 3.35 -3.55 -14.74
C SER A 36 2.23 -4.00 -15.69
N GLU A 37 2.35 -5.18 -16.27
CA GLU A 37 1.32 -5.76 -17.15
C GLU A 37 0.04 -6.07 -16.37
N LEU A 38 0.18 -6.58 -15.15
CA LEU A 38 -0.96 -6.82 -14.26
C LEU A 38 -1.70 -5.52 -13.92
N LEU A 39 -0.98 -4.43 -13.63
CA LEU A 39 -1.59 -3.13 -13.36
C LEU A 39 -2.39 -2.61 -14.54
N GLU A 40 -1.86 -2.74 -15.76
CA GLU A 40 -2.58 -2.40 -16.98
C GLU A 40 -3.84 -3.24 -17.15
N GLN A 41 -3.76 -4.56 -16.95
CA GLN A 41 -4.92 -5.44 -17.06
C GLN A 41 -5.97 -5.18 -15.98
N ILE A 42 -5.56 -4.97 -14.73
CA ILE A 42 -6.48 -4.57 -13.64
C ILE A 42 -7.21 -3.28 -14.03
N HIS A 43 -6.52 -2.32 -14.65
CA HIS A 43 -7.15 -1.10 -15.15
C HIS A 43 -8.16 -1.36 -16.26
N THR A 44 -7.81 -2.22 -17.23
CA THR A 44 -8.71 -2.57 -18.33
C THR A 44 -9.94 -3.33 -17.86
N GLU A 45 -9.78 -4.31 -16.95
CA GLU A 45 -10.88 -5.16 -16.49
C GLU A 45 -11.76 -4.48 -15.44
N ASN A 46 -11.16 -3.72 -14.52
CA ASN A 46 -11.91 -3.05 -13.46
C ASN A 46 -11.25 -1.72 -13.05
N GLN A 47 -11.66 -0.65 -13.73
CA GLN A 47 -11.18 0.72 -13.44
C GLN A 47 -11.44 1.17 -12.01
N ALA A 48 -12.54 0.72 -11.37
CA ALA A 48 -12.86 1.08 -10.00
C ALA A 48 -11.86 0.45 -9.02
N VAL A 49 -11.58 -0.85 -9.17
CA VAL A 49 -10.54 -1.56 -8.40
C VAL A 49 -9.16 -0.95 -8.66
N SER A 50 -8.81 -0.66 -9.92
CA SER A 50 -7.56 0.02 -10.27
C SER A 50 -7.39 1.36 -9.55
N LYS A 51 -8.44 2.17 -9.50
CA LYS A 51 -8.45 3.43 -8.75
C LYS A 51 -8.23 3.19 -7.25
N LYS A 52 -8.96 2.24 -6.64
CA LYS A 52 -8.80 1.91 -5.21
C LYS A 52 -7.43 1.33 -4.88
N LEU A 53 -6.83 0.58 -5.79
CA LEU A 53 -5.49 0.05 -5.66
C LEU A 53 -4.44 1.18 -5.62
N ASN A 54 -4.56 2.16 -6.51
CA ASN A 54 -3.69 3.35 -6.51
C ASN A 54 -3.88 4.22 -5.26
N GLU A 55 -5.13 4.41 -4.80
CA GLU A 55 -5.42 5.09 -3.53
C GLU A 55 -4.75 4.36 -2.35
N PHE A 56 -4.83 3.03 -2.31
CA PHE A 56 -4.16 2.20 -1.30
C PHE A 56 -2.64 2.35 -1.32
N PHE A 57 -1.99 2.23 -2.49
CA PHE A 57 -0.53 2.41 -2.59
C PHE A 57 -0.07 3.80 -2.17
N THR A 58 -0.84 4.83 -2.53
CA THR A 58 -0.54 6.21 -2.13
C THR A 58 -0.63 6.38 -0.62
N ALA A 59 -1.70 5.87 0.00
CA ALA A 59 -1.88 5.95 1.45
C ALA A 59 -0.80 5.17 2.21
N TYR A 60 -0.44 3.98 1.71
CA TYR A 60 0.60 3.16 2.31
C TYR A 60 1.98 3.83 2.23
N ARG A 61 2.32 4.43 1.07
CA ARG A 61 3.59 5.15 0.91
C ARG A 61 3.70 6.32 1.88
N LYS A 62 2.67 7.15 1.99
CA LYS A 62 2.65 8.29 2.95
C LYS A 62 2.78 7.82 4.39
N TRP A 63 2.09 6.74 4.76
CA TRP A 63 2.25 6.13 6.07
C TRP A 63 3.68 5.64 6.31
N HIS A 64 4.28 4.96 5.33
CA HIS A 64 5.64 4.43 5.44
C HIS A 64 6.68 5.55 5.56
N GLU A 65 6.58 6.61 4.75
CA GLU A 65 7.42 7.80 4.84
C GLU A 65 7.33 8.46 6.21
N CYS A 66 6.11 8.65 6.73
CA CYS A 66 5.87 9.17 8.07
C CYS A 66 6.47 8.26 9.14
N TYR A 67 6.23 6.95 9.05
CA TYR A 67 6.78 5.96 9.98
C TYR A 67 8.30 6.02 10.01
N VAL A 68 8.98 5.98 8.86
CA VAL A 68 10.44 6.07 8.76
C VAL A 68 10.95 7.39 9.35
N LYS A 69 10.33 8.53 9.02
CA LYS A 69 10.70 9.83 9.59
C LYS A 69 10.62 9.84 11.12
N VAL A 70 9.52 9.32 11.67
CA VAL A 70 9.25 9.30 13.12
C VAL A 70 10.19 8.33 13.85
N THR A 71 10.48 7.18 13.25
CA THR A 71 11.18 6.10 13.93
C THR A 71 12.68 6.06 13.67
N VAL A 72 13.15 6.46 12.49
CA VAL A 72 14.59 6.55 12.16
C VAL A 72 15.14 7.94 12.46
N GLY A 73 14.34 8.99 12.23
CA GLY A 73 14.80 10.38 12.34
C GLY A 73 14.85 10.95 13.76
N LYS A 74 14.23 10.30 14.75
CA LYS A 74 14.05 10.85 16.12
C LYS A 74 14.34 9.87 17.25
N ILE A 75 15.24 8.91 17.04
CA ILE A 75 15.62 7.93 18.08
C ILE A 75 16.19 8.60 19.34
N GLU A 76 16.64 9.86 19.26
CA GLU A 76 17.28 10.58 20.37
C GLU A 76 16.50 11.78 20.94
N GLU A 77 15.41 12.21 20.30
CA GLU A 77 14.57 13.32 20.77
C GLU A 77 13.14 12.83 21.08
N ASN A 78 12.63 13.15 22.26
CA ASN A 78 11.26 12.81 22.67
C ASN A 78 10.26 13.06 21.52
N LEU A 79 9.54 12.01 21.13
CA LEU A 79 8.47 12.08 20.12
C LEU A 79 7.50 13.21 20.48
N ARG A 80 7.38 14.20 19.60
CA ARG A 80 6.43 15.29 19.81
C ARG A 80 5.02 14.76 19.58
N GLU A 81 4.05 15.29 20.33
CA GLU A 81 2.64 14.91 20.17
C GLU A 81 2.14 15.06 18.73
N GLU A 82 2.63 16.08 18.02
CA GLU A 82 2.34 16.30 16.60
C GLU A 82 2.75 15.12 15.70
N ASP A 83 3.92 14.53 15.95
CA ASP A 83 4.44 13.42 15.17
C ASP A 83 3.63 12.13 15.44
N ILE A 84 3.15 11.96 16.68
CA ILE A 84 2.26 10.86 17.08
C ILE A 84 0.89 11.01 16.41
N CYS A 85 0.30 12.21 16.45
CA CYS A 85 -0.96 12.53 15.80
C CYS A 85 -0.90 12.33 14.28
N GLU A 86 0.21 12.74 13.64
CA GLU A 86 0.44 12.52 12.21
C GLU A 86 0.49 11.02 11.90
N LEU A 87 1.28 10.23 12.65
CA LEU A 87 1.39 8.79 12.45
C LEU A 87 0.03 8.09 12.62
N GLN A 88 -0.73 8.43 13.65
CA GLN A 88 -2.08 7.90 13.88
C GLN A 88 -3.01 8.23 12.70
N THR A 89 -2.96 9.45 12.20
CA THR A 89 -3.74 9.88 11.04
C THR A 89 -3.38 9.05 9.81
N GLN A 90 -2.09 8.84 9.54
CA GLN A 90 -1.66 8.01 8.41
C GLN A 90 -2.08 6.54 8.55
N VAL A 91 -2.06 5.98 9.78
CA VAL A 91 -2.57 4.63 10.05
C VAL A 91 -4.05 4.52 9.70
N LEU A 92 -4.86 5.50 10.11
CA LEU A 92 -6.29 5.54 9.80
C LEU A 92 -6.53 5.63 8.28
N VAL A 93 -5.86 6.57 7.59
CA VAL A 93 -5.99 6.75 6.14
C VAL A 93 -5.61 5.49 5.37
N ARG A 94 -4.48 4.85 5.74
CA ARG A 94 -4.04 3.57 5.14
C ARG A 94 -5.06 2.46 5.35
N ASN A 95 -5.59 2.33 6.57
CA ASN A 95 -6.57 1.29 6.89
C ASN A 95 -7.88 1.51 6.13
N SER A 96 -8.38 2.75 6.06
CA SER A 96 -9.57 3.09 5.27
C SER A 96 -9.38 2.83 3.77
N ALA A 97 -8.20 3.14 3.21
CA ALA A 97 -7.90 2.84 1.82
C ALA A 97 -7.87 1.32 1.55
N ARG A 98 -7.30 0.54 2.48
CA ARG A 98 -7.32 -0.93 2.42
C ARG A 98 -8.75 -1.47 2.42
N GLU A 99 -9.58 -1.00 3.35
CA GLU A 99 -10.98 -1.42 3.42
C GLU A 99 -11.78 -1.04 2.18
N ALA A 100 -11.53 0.14 1.61
CA ALA A 100 -12.16 0.57 0.37
C ALA A 100 -11.79 -0.34 -0.81
N LEU A 101 -10.51 -0.73 -0.94
CA LEU A 101 -10.06 -1.69 -1.94
C LEU A 101 -10.72 -3.06 -1.76
N LEU A 102 -10.72 -3.60 -0.54
CA LEU A 102 -11.34 -4.90 -0.25
C LEU A 102 -12.86 -4.88 -0.53
N LYS A 103 -13.55 -3.80 -0.16
CA LYS A 103 -14.98 -3.65 -0.48
C LYS A 103 -15.22 -3.60 -1.99
N GLU A 104 -14.35 -2.96 -2.75
CA GLU A 104 -14.48 -2.89 -4.21
C GLU A 104 -14.22 -4.24 -4.88
N LEU A 105 -13.29 -5.05 -4.34
CA LEU A 105 -13.00 -6.40 -4.84
C LEU A 105 -14.13 -7.40 -4.59
N LEU A 106 -14.97 -7.17 -3.58
CA LEU A 106 -16.06 -8.06 -3.17
C LEU A 106 -17.41 -7.73 -3.83
N LYS A 107 -17.45 -6.76 -4.74
CA LYS A 107 -18.65 -6.40 -5.53
C LYS A 107 -18.77 -7.27 -6.77
#